data_AF-A0A522W8E6-F1
#
_entry.id   AF-A0A522W8E6-F1
#
_cell.length_a   1.000
_cell.length_b   1.000
_cell.length_c   1.000
_cell.angle_alpha   90.00
_cell.angle_beta   90.00
_cell.angle_gamma   90.00
#
_symmetry.space_group_name_H-M   'P 1'
#
loop_
_entity.id
_entity.type
_entity.pdbx_description
1 polymer ?
#
loop_
_entity_poly.entity_id
_entity_poly.type
_entity_poly.pdbx_seq_one_letter_code
_entity_poly.pdbx_strand_id
1 'polypeptide(L)'
;MCYAIPAKVVQRDGPTATIDYFGERRRVRNDFYQDLAVGEYVLAQGGLIIRKVAPEEARASLKGWRELFLKLKKKDLTLSRKSKNLYQTANAVRQKYLGNSCCVHGIIEFSNYCRNDCLYCGIRKSNGSAPRYRMSVDEIVNACLYSARELKFKALVLQSGEDLWYTEERLLEVVRRVMALEPMLLILSIGERQAGLYKRLYEAGARGALLRFETSNPVLYKKYRPGYTLEGRLKLIKELKKTGYLVFTGFMVGLPDESAQDIASNIELTHALRPEMFSFGPFLPHP
;
A
#
# COMPACT_ATOMS: atom_id res chain seq x y z
N MET A 1 1.97 -10.51 -8.47
CA MET A 1 1.37 -11.49 -7.55
C MET A 1 1.74 -11.08 -6.14
N CYS A 2 0.78 -11.03 -5.24
CA CYS A 2 0.96 -10.54 -3.87
C CYS A 2 0.77 -11.65 -2.84
N TYR A 3 0.93 -12.90 -3.28
CA TYR A 3 0.90 -14.02 -2.39
C TYR A 3 2.14 -13.94 -1.53
N ALA A 4 1.93 -13.75 -0.23
CA ALA A 4 2.95 -13.77 0.80
C ALA A 4 3.47 -15.20 1.03
N ILE A 5 3.92 -15.86 -0.04
CA ILE A 5 4.44 -17.23 -0.02
C ILE A 5 5.92 -17.21 -0.41
N PRO A 6 6.70 -18.24 -0.04
CA PRO A 6 8.08 -18.35 -0.45
C PRO A 6 8.22 -18.54 -1.97
N ALA A 7 9.19 -17.86 -2.58
CA ALA A 7 9.64 -18.13 -3.95
C ALA A 7 11.14 -18.32 -4.01
N LYS A 8 11.58 -19.11 -4.98
CA LYS A 8 12.98 -19.31 -5.30
C LYS A 8 13.49 -18.20 -6.21
N VAL A 9 14.63 -17.62 -5.90
CA VAL A 9 15.33 -16.67 -6.79
C VAL A 9 15.92 -17.45 -7.96
N VAL A 10 15.55 -17.10 -9.19
CA VAL A 10 16.02 -17.77 -10.41
C VAL A 10 16.95 -16.90 -11.25
N GLN A 11 16.90 -15.57 -11.07
CA GLN A 11 17.80 -14.63 -11.75
C GLN A 11 17.96 -13.37 -10.89
N ARG A 12 19.12 -12.72 -10.99
CA ARG A 12 19.41 -11.42 -10.37
C ARG A 12 19.93 -10.45 -11.41
N ASP A 13 19.34 -9.26 -11.45
CA ASP A 13 19.67 -8.18 -12.37
C ASP A 13 19.74 -6.85 -11.59
N GLY A 14 20.92 -6.56 -11.03
CA GLY A 14 21.19 -5.36 -10.22
C GLY A 14 20.22 -5.21 -9.04
N PRO A 15 19.41 -4.14 -8.96
CA PRO A 15 18.42 -3.92 -7.89
C PRO A 15 17.12 -4.73 -8.08
N THR A 16 17.04 -5.59 -9.10
CA THR A 16 15.88 -6.44 -9.37
C THR A 16 16.27 -7.91 -9.38
N ALA A 17 15.30 -8.77 -9.10
CA ALA A 17 15.44 -10.21 -9.20
C ALA A 17 14.21 -10.82 -9.87
N THR A 18 14.39 -11.97 -10.51
CA THR A 18 13.27 -12.80 -10.95
C THR A 18 13.11 -13.95 -9.97
N ILE A 19 11.90 -14.12 -9.47
CA ILE A 19 11.53 -15.15 -8.50
C ILE A 19 10.48 -16.09 -9.09
N ASP A 20 10.52 -17.36 -8.69
CA ASP A 20 9.67 -18.45 -9.16
C ASP A 20 9.00 -19.17 -7.98
N TYR A 21 7.69 -19.36 -8.09
CA TYR A 21 6.89 -20.01 -7.06
C TYR A 21 6.51 -21.45 -7.45
N PHE A 22 6.04 -21.61 -8.69
CA PHE A 22 5.57 -22.86 -9.29
C PHE A 22 5.61 -22.77 -10.83
N GLY A 23 6.72 -22.27 -11.39
CA GLY A 23 6.85 -21.94 -12.82
C GLY A 23 6.30 -20.56 -13.20
N GLU A 24 5.59 -19.90 -12.30
CA GLU A 24 5.18 -18.50 -12.43
C GLU A 24 6.34 -17.59 -12.04
N ARG A 25 7.01 -17.02 -13.06
CA ARG A 25 8.12 -16.08 -12.87
C ARG A 25 7.63 -14.65 -12.70
N ARG A 26 8.19 -13.92 -11.74
CA ARG A 26 7.89 -12.51 -11.51
C ARG A 26 9.15 -11.72 -11.23
N ARG A 27 9.21 -10.50 -11.77
CA ARG A 27 10.24 -9.54 -11.45
C ARG A 27 9.87 -8.80 -10.17
N VAL A 28 10.82 -8.71 -9.24
CA VAL A 28 10.69 -8.05 -7.95
C VAL A 28 11.89 -7.15 -7.69
N ARG A 29 11.70 -6.13 -6.84
CA ARG A 29 12.76 -5.28 -6.35
C ARG A 29 13.47 -5.92 -5.16
N ASN A 30 14.79 -5.77 -5.12
CA ASN A 30 15.64 -6.17 -4.01
C ASN A 30 16.35 -4.92 -3.47
N ASP A 31 15.75 -4.33 -2.45
CA ASP A 31 16.26 -3.09 -1.85
C ASP A 31 17.06 -3.32 -0.57
N PHE A 32 17.01 -4.54 0.00
CA PHE A 32 17.51 -4.82 1.35
C PHE A 32 18.60 -5.89 1.43
N TYR A 33 18.70 -6.80 0.46
CA TYR A 33 19.56 -7.99 0.55
C TYR A 33 20.65 -7.98 -0.52
N GLN A 34 21.79 -7.34 -0.25
CA GLN A 34 22.90 -7.26 -1.21
C GLN A 34 23.56 -8.62 -1.49
N ASP A 35 23.52 -9.52 -0.51
CA ASP A 35 24.03 -10.89 -0.52
C ASP A 35 23.09 -11.89 -1.20
N LEU A 36 21.91 -11.46 -1.68
CA LEU A 36 20.91 -12.36 -2.27
C LEU A 36 21.49 -13.13 -3.47
N ALA A 37 21.42 -14.46 -3.39
CA ALA A 37 21.95 -15.38 -4.39
C ALA A 37 20.85 -16.14 -5.15
N VAL A 38 21.15 -16.53 -6.39
CA VAL A 38 20.29 -17.43 -7.18
C VAL A 38 20.21 -18.77 -6.46
N GLY A 39 18.99 -19.29 -6.30
CA GLY A 39 18.73 -20.53 -5.59
C GLY A 39 18.17 -20.35 -4.18
N GLU A 40 18.35 -19.17 -3.57
CA GLU A 40 17.76 -18.84 -2.26
C GLU A 40 16.24 -18.63 -2.33
N TYR A 41 15.58 -18.69 -1.18
CA TYR A 41 14.15 -18.46 -1.04
C TYR A 41 13.85 -17.11 -0.38
N VAL A 42 12.83 -16.43 -0.88
CA VAL A 42 12.40 -15.11 -0.38
C VAL A 42 10.89 -15.01 -0.27
N LEU A 43 10.42 -14.14 0.62
CA LEU A 43 9.07 -13.59 0.59
C LEU A 43 9.08 -12.27 -0.17
N ALA A 44 8.15 -12.11 -1.09
CA ALA A 44 7.91 -10.83 -1.76
C ALA A 44 6.47 -10.37 -1.56
N GLN A 45 6.29 -9.08 -1.31
CA GLN A 45 4.99 -8.45 -1.12
C GLN A 45 4.97 -7.12 -1.87
N GLY A 46 3.90 -6.84 -2.62
CA GLY A 46 3.79 -5.60 -3.41
C GLY A 46 4.90 -5.42 -4.47
N GLY A 47 5.53 -6.51 -4.94
CA GLY A 47 6.64 -6.44 -5.90
C GLY A 47 8.01 -6.19 -5.28
N LEU A 48 8.13 -6.25 -3.95
CA LEU A 48 9.36 -6.03 -3.20
C LEU A 48 9.72 -7.27 -2.39
N ILE A 49 11.00 -7.66 -2.36
CA ILE A 49 11.50 -8.67 -1.43
C ILE A 49 11.50 -8.08 -0.01
N ILE A 50 10.74 -8.70 0.88
CA ILE A 50 10.60 -8.25 2.27
C ILE A 50 11.45 -9.08 3.24
N ARG A 51 11.75 -10.34 2.90
CA ARG A 51 12.47 -11.27 3.78
C ARG A 51 13.13 -12.43 3.04
N LYS A 52 14.33 -12.85 3.47
CA LYS A 52 14.94 -14.16 3.12
C LYS A 52 14.32 -15.28 3.97
N VAL A 53 14.11 -16.46 3.36
CA VAL A 53 13.45 -17.61 3.98
C VAL A 53 14.38 -18.82 3.95
N ALA A 54 14.44 -19.56 5.05
CA ALA A 54 15.20 -20.80 5.10
C ALA A 54 14.61 -21.86 4.15
N PRO A 55 15.44 -22.68 3.47
CA PRO A 55 14.94 -23.68 2.53
C PRO A 55 13.92 -24.67 3.12
N GLU A 56 14.07 -25.06 4.38
CA GLU A 56 13.08 -25.94 5.04
C GLU A 56 11.73 -25.25 5.27
N GLU A 57 11.72 -24.02 5.79
CA GLU A 57 10.51 -23.20 5.95
C GLU A 57 9.80 -23.01 4.60
N ALA A 58 10.58 -22.71 3.56
CA ALA A 58 10.06 -22.53 2.21
C ALA A 58 9.37 -23.78 1.67
N ARG A 59 10.01 -24.95 1.79
CA ARG A 59 9.45 -26.22 1.30
C ARG A 59 8.18 -26.62 2.06
N ALA A 60 8.16 -26.44 3.38
CA ALA A 60 6.99 -26.74 4.21
C ALA A 60 5.77 -25.91 3.78
N SER A 61 5.97 -24.60 3.59
CA SER A 61 4.93 -23.69 3.10
C SER A 61 4.46 -24.08 1.70
N LEU A 62 5.39 -24.26 0.75
CA LEU A 62 5.06 -24.59 -0.64
C LEU A 62 4.29 -25.90 -0.79
N LYS A 63 4.53 -26.90 0.08
CA LYS A 63 3.78 -28.17 0.08
C LYS A 63 2.28 -27.95 0.33
N GLY A 64 1.93 -27.08 1.29
CA GLY A 64 0.54 -26.76 1.61
C GLY A 64 -0.14 -25.93 0.50
N TRP A 65 0.62 -25.04 -0.15
CA TRP A 65 0.08 -24.17 -1.20
C TRP A 65 -0.22 -24.89 -2.52
N ARG A 66 0.53 -25.94 -2.86
CA ARG A 66 0.43 -26.62 -4.17
C ARG A 66 -0.98 -27.09 -4.51
N GLU A 67 -1.67 -27.74 -3.56
CA GLU A 67 -3.02 -28.26 -3.77
C GLU A 67 -4.04 -27.11 -3.92
N LEU A 68 -3.90 -26.07 -3.10
CA LEU A 68 -4.78 -24.89 -3.15
C LEU A 68 -4.62 -24.13 -4.48
N PHE A 69 -3.38 -23.94 -4.97
CA PHE A 69 -3.14 -23.29 -6.27
C PHE A 69 -3.80 -24.04 -7.43
N LEU A 70 -3.71 -25.37 -7.43
CA LEU A 70 -4.36 -26.19 -8.46
C LEU A 70 -5.89 -26.05 -8.40
N LYS A 71 -6.49 -26.09 -7.20
CA LYS A 71 -7.93 -25.87 -7.00
C LYS A 71 -8.37 -24.49 -7.47
N LEU A 72 -7.63 -23.44 -7.10
CA LEU A 72 -7.91 -22.05 -7.49
C LEU A 72 -7.81 -21.87 -9.01
N LYS A 73 -6.77 -22.42 -9.65
CA LYS A 73 -6.58 -22.35 -11.11
C LYS A 73 -7.73 -23.03 -11.86
N LYS A 74 -8.23 -24.17 -11.36
CA LYS A 74 -9.39 -24.86 -11.95
C LYS A 74 -10.66 -24.03 -11.82
N LYS A 75 -10.92 -23.46 -10.63
CA LYS A 75 -12.07 -22.57 -10.38
C LYS A 75 -12.04 -21.33 -11.28
N ASP A 76 -10.86 -20.76 -11.51
CA ASP A 76 -10.67 -19.61 -12.39
C ASP A 76 -11.05 -19.87 -13.83
N LEU A 77 -10.60 -20.99 -14.40
CA LEU A 77 -10.92 -21.36 -15.78
C LEU A 77 -12.43 -21.51 -16.00
N THR A 78 -13.16 -21.92 -14.95
CA THR A 78 -14.63 -21.99 -14.97
C THR A 78 -15.26 -20.60 -14.96
N LEU A 79 -14.76 -19.70 -14.09
CA LEU A 79 -15.28 -18.34 -13.95
C LEU A 79 -14.90 -17.40 -15.11
N SER A 80 -13.86 -17.73 -15.88
CA SER A 80 -13.40 -16.94 -17.03
C SER A 80 -14.19 -17.19 -18.32
N ARG A 81 -15.19 -18.08 -18.33
CA ARG A 81 -16.05 -18.28 -19.50
C ARG A 81 -16.97 -17.06 -19.67
N LYS A 82 -16.65 -16.28 -20.71
CA LYS A 82 -17.14 -14.92 -21.09
C LYS A 82 -18.54 -14.52 -20.61
N SER A 83 -18.69 -13.26 -20.23
CA SER A 83 -19.97 -12.55 -20.14
C SER A 83 -19.88 -11.08 -20.58
N LYS A 84 -21.05 -10.44 -20.71
CA LYS A 84 -21.39 -9.30 -21.59
C LYS A 84 -21.57 -7.93 -20.90
N ASN A 85 -21.10 -7.71 -19.66
CA ASN A 85 -21.20 -6.41 -18.95
C ASN A 85 -19.87 -5.89 -18.37
N LEU A 86 -19.84 -4.62 -17.93
CA LEU A 86 -18.62 -3.94 -17.45
C LEU A 86 -17.89 -4.71 -16.34
N TYR A 87 -18.61 -5.21 -15.33
CA TYR A 87 -18.01 -5.96 -14.22
C TYR A 87 -17.33 -7.24 -14.68
N GLN A 88 -17.94 -7.94 -15.62
CA GLN A 88 -17.40 -9.18 -16.17
C GLN A 88 -16.17 -8.92 -17.04
N THR A 89 -16.18 -7.85 -17.83
CA THR A 89 -15.01 -7.37 -18.58
C THR A 89 -13.86 -6.99 -17.64
N ALA A 90 -14.14 -6.22 -16.58
CA ALA A 90 -13.13 -5.85 -15.58
C ALA A 90 -12.53 -7.07 -14.89
N ASN A 91 -13.35 -8.05 -14.50
CA ASN A 91 -12.87 -9.29 -13.91
C ASN A 91 -12.04 -10.14 -14.91
N ALA A 92 -12.42 -10.19 -16.19
CA ALA A 92 -11.65 -10.89 -17.21
C ALA A 92 -10.26 -10.27 -17.43
N VAL A 93 -10.17 -8.93 -17.46
CA VAL A 93 -8.89 -8.21 -17.50
C VAL A 93 -8.06 -8.51 -16.25
N ARG A 94 -8.68 -8.38 -15.06
CA ARG A 94 -8.03 -8.69 -13.78
C ARG A 94 -7.50 -10.13 -13.73
N GLN A 95 -8.27 -11.12 -14.19
CA GLN A 95 -7.81 -12.51 -14.35
C GLN A 95 -6.61 -12.63 -15.28
N LYS A 96 -6.69 -12.03 -16.49
CA LYS A 96 -5.63 -12.10 -17.50
C LYS A 96 -4.29 -11.58 -16.99
N TYR A 97 -4.28 -10.47 -16.25
CA TYR A 97 -3.03 -9.82 -15.82
C TYR A 97 -2.60 -10.21 -14.40
N LEU A 98 -3.54 -10.50 -13.50
CA LEU A 98 -3.26 -10.73 -12.07
C LEU A 98 -3.59 -12.16 -11.58
N GLY A 99 -4.16 -13.04 -12.42
CA GLY A 99 -4.54 -14.40 -12.02
C GLY A 99 -5.52 -14.38 -10.85
N ASN A 100 -5.29 -15.12 -9.77
CA ASN A 100 -6.11 -15.03 -8.56
C ASN A 100 -5.51 -14.23 -7.41
N SER A 101 -4.48 -13.42 -7.71
CA SER A 101 -3.72 -12.71 -6.68
C SER A 101 -4.59 -11.79 -5.84
N CYS A 102 -4.47 -11.90 -4.53
CA CYS A 102 -4.98 -10.93 -3.58
C CYS A 102 -3.84 -10.49 -2.66
N CYS A 103 -3.67 -9.17 -2.48
CA CYS A 103 -2.83 -8.63 -1.41
C CYS A 103 -3.69 -8.46 -0.17
N VAL A 104 -3.22 -8.93 0.98
CA VAL A 104 -3.85 -8.59 2.26
C VAL A 104 -2.93 -7.63 3.00
N HIS A 105 -3.44 -6.45 3.33
CA HIS A 105 -2.73 -5.42 4.09
C HIS A 105 -3.42 -5.28 5.44
N GLY A 106 -2.66 -5.29 6.53
CA GLY A 106 -3.15 -4.81 7.81
C GLY A 106 -3.09 -3.28 7.83
N ILE A 107 -3.94 -2.64 8.62
CA ILE A 107 -3.87 -1.20 8.85
C ILE A 107 -3.86 -0.94 10.35
N ILE A 108 -2.95 -0.07 10.78
CA ILE A 108 -2.85 0.42 12.14
C ILE A 108 -3.06 1.92 12.09
N GLU A 109 -4.22 2.36 12.56
CA GLU A 109 -4.56 3.76 12.72
C GLU A 109 -4.01 4.22 14.08
N PHE A 110 -2.82 4.83 14.08
CA PHE A 110 -2.07 5.07 15.32
C PHE A 110 -2.32 6.45 15.95
N SER A 111 -3.01 7.35 15.23
CA SER A 111 -3.47 8.63 15.76
C SER A 111 -4.61 9.18 14.93
N ASN A 112 -5.64 9.68 15.59
CA ASN A 112 -6.72 10.43 14.97
C ASN A 112 -6.62 11.95 15.21
N TYR A 113 -5.53 12.45 15.78
CA TYR A 113 -5.26 13.89 15.77
C TYR A 113 -4.89 14.34 14.36
N CYS A 114 -5.37 15.50 13.94
CA CYS A 114 -5.09 16.03 12.61
C CYS A 114 -5.06 17.56 12.65
N ARG A 115 -4.05 18.18 12.00
CA ARG A 115 -4.00 19.64 11.84
C ARG A 115 -4.90 20.19 10.74
N ASN A 116 -5.49 19.31 9.92
CA ASN A 116 -6.27 19.68 8.75
C ASN A 116 -7.76 19.77 9.07
N ASP A 117 -8.49 20.49 8.23
CA ASP A 117 -9.92 20.70 8.38
C ASP A 117 -10.73 20.24 7.16
N CYS A 118 -10.38 19.07 6.62
CA CYS A 118 -11.05 18.50 5.45
C CYS A 118 -12.54 18.28 5.73
N LEU A 119 -13.42 18.85 4.89
CA LEU A 119 -14.86 18.92 5.18
C LEU A 119 -15.58 17.57 5.11
N TYR A 120 -14.95 16.56 4.52
CA TYR A 120 -15.46 15.19 4.43
C TYR A 120 -14.98 14.28 5.56
N CYS A 121 -14.11 14.77 6.45
CA CYS A 121 -13.35 13.91 7.35
C CYS A 121 -13.81 14.03 8.81
N GLY A 122 -14.22 12.91 9.42
CA GLY A 122 -14.64 12.87 10.82
C GLY A 122 -13.55 13.26 11.82
N ILE A 123 -12.28 13.11 11.47
CA ILE A 123 -11.14 13.46 12.34
C ILE A 123 -10.60 14.88 12.08
N ARG A 124 -11.30 15.71 11.30
CA ARG A 124 -10.93 17.11 11.07
C ARG A 124 -10.73 17.88 12.38
N LYS A 125 -9.82 18.86 12.39
CA LYS A 125 -9.42 19.55 13.62
C LYS A 125 -10.59 20.25 14.33
N SER A 126 -11.58 20.75 13.58
CA SER A 126 -12.72 21.45 14.16
C SER A 126 -13.76 20.51 14.78
N ASN A 127 -13.64 19.19 14.56
CA ASN A 127 -14.56 18.24 15.18
C ASN A 127 -14.16 18.02 16.65
N GLY A 128 -14.82 18.75 17.55
CA GLY A 128 -14.62 18.66 19.00
C GLY A 128 -15.31 17.45 19.65
N SER A 129 -16.23 16.77 18.96
CA SER A 129 -16.93 15.59 19.52
C SER A 129 -16.16 14.29 19.33
N ALA A 130 -15.19 14.25 18.41
CA ALA A 130 -14.37 13.07 18.18
C ALA A 130 -13.39 12.83 19.36
N PRO A 131 -13.48 11.69 20.08
CA PRO A 131 -12.52 11.35 21.13
C PRO A 131 -11.14 11.16 20.49
N ARG A 132 -10.13 11.85 21.03
CA ARG A 132 -8.79 11.86 20.44
C ARG A 132 -7.85 10.88 21.14
N TYR A 133 -7.03 10.18 20.36
CA TYR A 133 -6.05 9.23 20.87
C TYR A 133 -4.73 9.31 20.09
N ARG A 134 -3.65 8.87 20.75
CA ARG A 134 -2.32 8.64 20.17
C ARG A 134 -1.74 7.37 20.77
N MET A 135 -1.20 6.52 19.93
CA MET A 135 -0.34 5.43 20.38
C MET A 135 1.08 5.95 20.61
N SER A 136 1.72 5.50 21.67
CA SER A 136 3.16 5.66 21.88
C SER A 136 3.96 4.90 20.80
N VAL A 137 5.23 5.22 20.63
CA VAL A 137 6.13 4.50 19.71
C VAL A 137 6.15 2.99 20.03
N ASP A 138 6.19 2.63 21.31
CA ASP A 138 6.18 1.23 21.75
C ASP A 138 4.88 0.52 21.39
N GLU A 139 3.72 1.15 21.59
CA GLU A 139 2.44 0.58 21.21
C GLU A 139 2.35 0.35 19.70
N ILE A 140 2.85 1.29 18.88
CA ILE A 140 2.86 1.14 17.42
C ILE A 140 3.74 -0.05 17.01
N VAL A 141 4.97 -0.13 17.56
CA VAL A 141 5.89 -1.23 17.28
C VAL A 141 5.28 -2.57 17.71
N ASN A 142 4.72 -2.64 18.91
CA ASN A 142 4.10 -3.87 19.43
C ASN A 142 2.89 -4.31 18.58
N ALA A 143 2.04 -3.37 18.14
CA ALA A 143 0.93 -3.66 17.24
C ALA A 143 1.41 -4.20 15.88
N CYS A 144 2.51 -3.65 15.34
CA CYS A 144 3.14 -4.17 14.12
C CYS A 144 3.64 -5.60 14.31
N LEU A 145 4.37 -5.86 15.39
CA LEU A 145 4.92 -7.18 15.69
C LEU A 145 3.81 -8.22 15.89
N TYR A 146 2.77 -7.88 16.65
CA TYR A 146 1.60 -8.74 16.84
C TYR A 146 0.92 -9.05 15.50
N SER A 147 0.69 -8.03 14.67
CA SER A 147 0.05 -8.21 13.35
C SER A 147 0.87 -9.10 12.43
N ALA A 148 2.20 -9.00 12.48
CA ALA A 148 3.09 -9.80 11.64
C ALA A 148 3.27 -11.24 12.14
N ARG A 149 3.38 -11.43 13.46
CA ARG A 149 3.72 -12.71 14.09
C ARG A 149 2.49 -13.56 14.40
N GLU A 150 1.42 -12.95 14.92
CA GLU A 150 0.21 -13.68 15.29
C GLU A 150 -0.77 -13.73 14.11
N LEU A 151 -1.03 -12.57 13.49
CA LEU A 151 -2.00 -12.46 12.38
C LEU A 151 -1.39 -12.71 10.99
N LYS A 152 -0.07 -12.92 10.93
CA LYS A 152 0.69 -13.29 9.72
C LYS A 152 0.68 -12.24 8.59
N PHE A 153 0.34 -10.98 8.87
CA PHE A 153 0.42 -9.91 7.89
C PHE A 153 1.87 -9.69 7.42
N LYS A 154 2.04 -9.45 6.12
CA LYS A 154 3.34 -9.15 5.50
C LYS A 154 3.44 -7.73 4.93
N ALA A 155 2.33 -7.00 4.94
CA ALA A 155 2.27 -5.59 4.64
C ALA A 155 1.38 -4.91 5.67
N LEU A 156 1.83 -3.77 6.19
CA LEU A 156 1.07 -2.94 7.11
C LEU A 156 1.03 -1.50 6.61
N VAL A 157 -0.16 -0.90 6.67
CA VAL A 157 -0.38 0.52 6.50
C VAL A 157 -0.33 1.16 7.90
N LEU A 158 0.61 2.07 8.11
CA LEU A 158 0.63 2.95 9.28
C LEU A 158 -0.10 4.24 8.90
N GLN A 159 -1.28 4.43 9.46
CA GLN A 159 -2.16 5.53 9.12
C GLN A 159 -2.40 6.46 10.32
N SER A 160 -2.43 7.76 10.05
CA SER A 160 -2.85 8.74 11.03
C SER A 160 -3.49 9.94 10.36
N GLY A 161 -4.14 10.79 11.17
CA GLY A 161 -4.29 12.19 10.78
C GLY A 161 -2.93 12.87 10.62
N GLU A 162 -2.92 14.12 10.16
CA GLU A 162 -1.67 14.88 10.00
C GLU A 162 -1.23 15.48 11.35
N ASP A 163 -0.72 14.60 12.22
CA ASP A 163 -0.36 14.89 13.61
C ASP A 163 1.13 15.21 13.74
N LEU A 164 1.44 16.44 14.14
CA LEU A 164 2.82 16.92 14.29
C LEU A 164 3.46 16.49 15.63
N TRP A 165 2.70 15.89 16.55
CA TRP A 165 3.27 15.25 17.73
C TRP A 165 4.25 14.13 17.36
N TYR A 166 3.98 13.45 16.23
CA TYR A 166 4.93 12.53 15.60
C TYR A 166 5.95 13.34 14.79
N THR A 167 7.05 13.65 15.47
CA THR A 167 8.25 14.25 14.88
C THR A 167 8.94 13.28 13.94
N GLU A 168 9.92 13.78 13.17
CA GLU A 168 10.74 12.94 12.29
C GLU A 168 11.41 11.80 13.09
N GLU A 169 11.94 12.12 14.27
CA GLU A 169 12.68 11.17 15.12
C GLU A 169 11.78 10.02 15.57
N ARG A 170 10.56 10.32 16.03
CA ARG A 170 9.59 9.30 16.47
C ARG A 170 9.18 8.38 15.32
N LEU A 171 8.88 8.94 14.15
CA LEU A 171 8.50 8.15 12.98
C LEU A 171 9.67 7.29 12.48
N LEU A 172 10.89 7.82 12.47
CA LEU A 172 12.08 7.06 12.14
C LEU A 172 12.34 5.93 13.14
N GLU A 173 12.13 6.17 14.43
CA GLU A 173 12.26 5.14 15.46
C GLU A 173 11.28 3.99 15.21
N VAL A 174 9.99 4.29 14.96
CA VAL A 174 8.98 3.27 14.61
C VAL A 174 9.44 2.43 13.41
N VAL A 175 9.79 3.08 12.29
CA VAL A 175 10.18 2.37 11.06
C VAL A 175 11.41 1.49 11.29
N ARG A 176 12.45 2.03 11.93
CA ARG A 176 13.70 1.29 12.19
C ARG A 176 13.47 0.09 13.10
N ARG A 177 12.73 0.28 14.20
CA ARG A 177 12.46 -0.80 15.17
C ARG A 177 11.63 -1.92 14.54
N VAL A 178 10.59 -1.57 13.79
CA VAL A 178 9.78 -2.59 13.08
C VAL A 178 10.63 -3.32 12.05
N MET A 179 11.37 -2.61 11.18
CA MET A 179 12.18 -3.25 10.15
C MET A 179 13.33 -4.09 10.72
N ALA A 180 13.89 -3.74 11.87
CA ALA A 180 14.93 -4.53 12.53
C ALA A 180 14.38 -5.81 13.18
N LEU A 181 13.19 -5.74 13.79
CA LEU A 181 12.60 -6.85 14.55
C LEU A 181 11.76 -7.80 13.68
N GLU A 182 11.11 -7.27 12.64
CA GLU A 182 10.28 -8.02 11.69
C GLU A 182 10.21 -7.28 10.34
N PRO A 183 11.17 -7.55 9.42
CA PRO A 183 11.17 -6.97 8.08
C PRO A 183 9.86 -7.24 7.33
N MET A 184 9.20 -6.18 6.87
CA MET A 184 7.92 -6.27 6.16
C MET A 184 7.68 -5.07 5.24
N LEU A 185 6.61 -5.12 4.42
CA LEU A 185 6.23 -3.98 3.60
C LEU A 185 5.49 -2.94 4.46
N LEU A 186 6.19 -1.88 4.87
CA LEU A 186 5.59 -0.73 5.55
C LEU A 186 5.11 0.32 4.55
N ILE A 187 3.82 0.67 4.65
CA ILE A 187 3.14 1.67 3.83
C ILE A 187 2.74 2.84 4.75
N LEU A 188 3.19 4.05 4.43
CA LEU A 188 2.91 5.24 5.23
C LEU A 188 1.70 6.00 4.70
N SER A 189 0.75 6.31 5.56
CA SER A 189 -0.43 7.14 5.27
C SER A 189 -0.58 8.25 6.31
N ILE A 190 0.33 9.24 6.25
CA ILE A 190 0.54 10.25 7.31
C ILE A 190 0.32 11.71 6.84
N GLY A 191 -0.47 11.92 5.79
CA GLY A 191 -0.88 13.24 5.30
C GLY A 191 0.12 13.93 4.33
N GLU A 192 0.06 15.26 4.22
CA GLU A 192 1.00 16.04 3.39
C GLU A 192 2.15 16.56 4.23
N ARG A 193 3.14 15.70 4.47
CA ARG A 193 4.39 16.08 5.13
C ARG A 193 5.45 16.50 4.10
N GLN A 194 6.50 17.15 4.59
CA GLN A 194 7.62 17.56 3.74
C GLN A 194 8.25 16.34 3.05
N ALA A 195 8.60 16.47 1.76
CA ALA A 195 9.22 15.39 0.99
C ALA A 195 10.54 14.90 1.63
N GLY A 196 11.27 15.78 2.33
CA GLY A 196 12.46 15.43 3.11
C GLY A 196 12.19 14.34 4.14
N LEU A 197 11.13 14.46 4.94
CA LEU A 197 10.73 13.45 5.93
C LEU A 197 10.48 12.09 5.25
N TYR A 198 9.74 12.08 4.16
CA TYR A 198 9.47 10.84 3.42
C TYR A 198 10.73 10.21 2.86
N LYS A 199 11.70 11.00 2.39
CA LYS A 199 13.01 10.48 1.96
C LYS A 199 13.73 9.79 3.12
N ARG A 200 13.72 10.38 4.31
CA ARG A 200 14.35 9.81 5.52
C ARG A 200 13.66 8.52 5.96
N LEU A 201 12.33 8.49 5.92
CA LEU A 201 11.55 7.28 6.23
C LEU A 201 11.77 6.17 5.19
N TYR A 202 11.98 6.53 3.93
CA TYR A 202 12.35 5.59 2.88
C TYR A 202 13.73 4.99 3.15
N GLU A 203 14.73 5.82 3.46
CA GLU A 203 16.07 5.37 3.86
C GLU A 203 16.02 4.45 5.08
N ALA A 204 15.10 4.67 6.02
CA ALA A 204 14.90 3.83 7.20
C ALA A 204 14.22 2.48 6.92
N GLY A 205 13.58 2.30 5.77
CA GLY A 205 13.01 1.01 5.33
C GLY A 205 11.54 1.03 4.93
N ALA A 206 10.83 2.16 5.06
CA ALA A 206 9.48 2.27 4.51
C ALA A 206 9.52 2.21 2.97
N ARG A 207 8.53 1.55 2.36
CA ARG A 207 8.51 1.33 0.91
C ARG A 207 7.18 1.61 0.23
N GLY A 208 6.09 1.72 0.98
CA GLY A 208 4.80 2.19 0.46
C GLY A 208 4.45 3.59 0.95
N ALA A 209 3.72 4.35 0.14
CA ALA A 209 3.08 5.58 0.55
C ALA A 209 1.65 5.66 0.00
N LEU A 210 0.68 5.80 0.90
CA LEU A 210 -0.73 5.94 0.57
C LEU A 210 -1.16 7.40 0.75
N LEU A 211 -1.42 8.05 -0.38
CA LEU A 211 -1.78 9.46 -0.45
C LEU A 211 -2.77 9.68 -1.60
N ARG A 212 -4.07 9.70 -1.31
CA ARG A 212 -5.12 10.00 -2.31
C ARG A 212 -5.08 11.48 -2.68
N PHE A 213 -5.26 11.79 -3.96
CA PHE A 213 -5.44 13.17 -4.42
C PHE A 213 -6.89 13.65 -4.25
N GLU A 214 -7.80 12.76 -3.83
CA GLU A 214 -9.20 13.02 -3.44
C GLU A 214 -10.13 13.41 -4.58
N THR A 215 -9.76 14.39 -5.40
CA THR A 215 -10.46 14.80 -6.63
C THR A 215 -9.50 15.54 -7.56
N SER A 216 -9.66 15.35 -8.86
CA SER A 216 -8.90 16.02 -9.93
C SER A 216 -9.43 17.43 -10.23
N ASN A 217 -10.61 17.79 -9.70
CA ASN A 217 -11.21 19.10 -9.86
C ASN A 217 -10.60 20.08 -8.82
N PRO A 218 -9.85 21.12 -9.23
CA PRO A 218 -9.20 22.04 -8.30
C PRO A 218 -10.19 22.86 -7.44
N VAL A 219 -11.39 23.13 -7.97
CA VAL A 219 -12.43 23.89 -7.27
C VAL A 219 -13.01 23.05 -6.14
N LEU A 220 -13.43 21.81 -6.44
CA LEU A 220 -13.90 20.87 -5.42
C LEU A 220 -12.80 20.54 -4.41
N TYR A 221 -11.57 20.33 -4.88
CA TYR A 221 -10.44 20.07 -4.02
C TYR A 221 -10.26 21.18 -2.96
N LYS A 222 -10.21 22.45 -3.41
CA LYS A 222 -10.04 23.60 -2.51
C LYS A 222 -11.22 23.76 -1.54
N LYS A 223 -12.44 23.49 -2.01
CA LYS A 223 -13.65 23.48 -1.17
C LYS A 223 -13.55 22.45 -0.05
N TYR A 224 -13.23 21.21 -0.41
CA TYR A 224 -13.23 20.08 0.53
C TYR A 224 -11.95 19.97 1.37
N ARG A 225 -10.85 20.60 0.94
CA ARG A 225 -9.56 20.63 1.64
C ARG A 225 -9.04 22.07 1.79
N PRO A 226 -9.65 22.86 2.69
CA PRO A 226 -9.26 24.25 2.88
C PRO A 226 -7.78 24.37 3.31
N GLY A 227 -7.07 25.33 2.71
CA GLY A 227 -5.64 25.58 2.97
C GLY A 227 -4.67 24.75 2.13
N TYR A 228 -5.16 23.85 1.27
CA TYR A 228 -4.33 23.02 0.40
C TYR A 228 -4.71 23.20 -1.08
N THR A 229 -3.78 22.85 -1.98
CA THR A 229 -4.01 22.85 -3.42
C THR A 229 -3.82 21.46 -4.01
N LEU A 230 -4.55 21.16 -5.07
CA LEU A 230 -4.37 19.91 -5.82
C LEU A 230 -2.95 19.81 -6.37
N GLU A 231 -2.40 20.93 -6.86
CA GLU A 231 -1.03 20.98 -7.36
C GLU A 231 0.00 20.55 -6.31
N GLY A 232 -0.09 21.07 -5.07
CA GLY A 232 0.83 20.70 -3.99
C GLY A 232 0.77 19.20 -3.67
N ARG A 233 -0.43 18.63 -3.64
CA ARG A 233 -0.66 17.19 -3.43
C ARG A 233 -0.08 16.35 -4.56
N LEU A 234 -0.32 16.74 -5.81
CA LEU A 234 0.24 16.04 -6.98
C LEU A 234 1.76 16.15 -7.04
N LYS A 235 2.34 17.29 -6.62
CA LYS A 235 3.78 17.46 -6.49
C LYS A 235 4.35 16.45 -5.50
N LEU A 236 3.79 16.35 -4.30
CA LEU A 236 4.23 15.38 -3.29
C LEU A 236 4.10 13.94 -3.79
N ILE A 237 2.96 13.56 -4.39
CA ILE A 237 2.78 12.22 -4.98
C ILE A 237 3.89 11.88 -5.99
N LYS A 238 4.24 12.82 -6.87
CA LYS A 238 5.33 12.65 -7.86
C LYS A 238 6.70 12.57 -7.20
N GLU A 239 6.95 13.35 -6.14
CA GLU A 239 8.20 13.29 -5.37
C GLU A 239 8.37 11.93 -4.68
N LEU A 240 7.32 11.43 -4.02
CA LEU A 240 7.33 10.10 -3.39
C LEU A 240 7.66 9.00 -4.41
N LYS A 241 7.04 9.08 -5.59
CA LYS A 241 7.33 8.15 -6.68
C LYS A 241 8.78 8.24 -7.15
N LYS A 242 9.31 9.47 -7.31
CA LYS A 242 10.71 9.71 -7.69
C LYS A 242 11.70 9.16 -6.65
N THR A 243 11.36 9.24 -5.36
CA THR A 243 12.15 8.62 -4.28
C THR A 243 12.20 7.10 -4.38
N GLY A 244 11.19 6.48 -5.01
CA GLY A 244 11.10 5.04 -5.20
C GLY A 244 10.05 4.36 -4.33
N TYR A 245 9.16 5.12 -3.67
CA TYR A 245 8.00 4.54 -3.00
C TYR A 245 7.10 3.82 -4.00
N LEU A 246 6.52 2.70 -3.55
CA LEU A 246 5.30 2.16 -4.12
C LEU A 246 4.17 3.13 -3.73
N VAL A 247 3.59 3.83 -4.71
CA VAL A 247 2.60 4.89 -4.51
C VAL A 247 1.19 4.34 -4.66
N PHE A 248 0.37 4.61 -3.66
CA PHE A 248 -1.01 4.15 -3.55
C PHE A 248 -1.88 5.41 -3.55
N THR A 249 -2.53 5.72 -4.66
CA THR A 249 -3.26 6.99 -4.84
C THR A 249 -4.55 6.81 -5.62
N GLY A 250 -5.38 7.84 -5.60
CA GLY A 250 -6.70 7.86 -6.23
C GLY A 250 -7.57 8.91 -5.55
N PHE A 251 -8.87 8.68 -5.53
CA PHE A 251 -9.88 9.70 -5.30
C PHE A 251 -11.08 9.17 -4.51
N MET A 252 -11.92 10.06 -4.00
CA MET A 252 -13.23 9.71 -3.46
C MET A 252 -14.27 9.75 -4.58
N VAL A 253 -15.27 8.88 -4.50
CA VAL A 253 -16.39 8.83 -5.45
C VAL A 253 -17.66 9.30 -4.73
N GLY A 254 -18.38 10.24 -5.34
CA GLY A 254 -19.65 10.75 -4.81
C GLY A 254 -19.50 11.89 -3.82
N LEU A 255 -18.45 12.71 -3.96
CA LEU A 255 -18.41 13.99 -3.23
C LEU A 255 -19.62 14.85 -3.64
N PRO A 256 -20.21 15.64 -2.72
CA PRO A 256 -21.26 16.56 -3.12
C PRO A 256 -20.74 17.53 -4.19
N ASP A 257 -21.56 17.78 -5.21
CA ASP A 257 -21.24 18.55 -6.42
C ASP A 257 -20.24 17.89 -7.39
N GLU A 258 -19.86 16.63 -7.19
CA GLU A 258 -19.05 15.88 -8.16
C GLU A 258 -19.88 15.46 -9.38
N SER A 259 -19.43 15.86 -10.57
CA SER A 259 -20.06 15.48 -11.84
C SER A 259 -19.50 14.16 -12.38
N ALA A 260 -20.21 13.56 -13.35
CA ALA A 260 -19.69 12.40 -14.08
C ALA A 260 -18.37 12.70 -14.82
N GLN A 261 -18.19 13.95 -15.28
CA GLN A 261 -16.95 14.39 -15.92
C GLN A 261 -15.80 14.44 -14.93
N ASP A 262 -16.04 14.88 -13.69
CA ASP A 262 -15.01 14.87 -12.63
C ASP A 262 -14.56 13.44 -12.34
N ILE A 263 -15.49 12.47 -12.27
CA ILE A 263 -15.17 11.05 -12.08
C ILE A 263 -14.30 10.52 -13.23
N ALA A 264 -14.64 10.86 -14.48
CA ALA A 264 -13.82 10.46 -15.63
C ALA A 264 -12.40 11.05 -15.55
N SER A 265 -12.28 12.34 -15.25
CA SER A 265 -10.99 13.01 -15.06
C SER A 265 -10.19 12.46 -13.87
N ASN A 266 -10.86 12.02 -12.80
CA ASN A 266 -10.21 11.33 -11.68
C ASN A 266 -9.58 10.00 -12.12
N ILE A 267 -10.28 9.22 -12.95
CA ILE A 267 -9.76 7.95 -13.49
C ILE A 267 -8.55 8.21 -14.39
N GLU A 268 -8.64 9.19 -15.30
CA GLU A 268 -7.56 9.59 -16.20
C GLU A 268 -6.32 10.07 -15.44
N LEU A 269 -6.51 10.93 -14.42
CA LEU A 269 -5.42 11.42 -13.58
C LEU A 269 -4.75 10.28 -12.80
N THR A 270 -5.54 9.36 -12.25
CA THR A 270 -4.99 8.17 -11.57
C THR A 270 -4.14 7.35 -12.54
N HIS A 271 -4.60 7.14 -13.78
CA HIS A 271 -3.83 6.46 -14.81
C HIS A 271 -2.53 7.20 -15.15
N ALA A 272 -2.58 8.52 -15.33
CA ALA A 272 -1.43 9.36 -15.65
C ALA A 272 -0.34 9.34 -14.56
N LEU A 273 -0.74 9.23 -13.28
CA LEU A 273 0.18 9.09 -12.15
C LEU A 273 0.86 7.72 -12.11
N ARG A 274 0.33 6.72 -12.83
CA ARG A 274 0.83 5.33 -12.92
C ARG A 274 1.16 4.72 -11.53
N PRO A 275 0.28 4.80 -10.53
CA PRO A 275 0.56 4.26 -9.20
C PRO A 275 0.61 2.74 -9.21
N GLU A 276 1.28 2.17 -8.21
CA GLU A 276 1.30 0.73 -7.97
C GLU A 276 -0.06 0.20 -7.50
N MET A 277 -0.85 1.05 -6.82
CA MET A 277 -2.22 0.72 -6.42
C MET A 277 -3.18 1.88 -6.65
N PHE A 278 -4.28 1.59 -7.34
CA PHE A 278 -5.42 2.51 -7.49
C PHE A 278 -6.25 2.43 -6.21
N SER A 279 -6.35 3.54 -5.49
CA SER A 279 -7.01 3.62 -4.19
C SER A 279 -8.15 4.62 -4.26
N PHE A 280 -9.38 4.10 -4.35
CA PHE A 280 -10.60 4.90 -4.36
C PHE A 280 -11.64 4.32 -3.40
N GLY A 281 -12.59 5.14 -2.98
CA GLY A 281 -13.67 4.73 -2.09
C GLY A 281 -14.85 5.70 -2.15
N PRO A 282 -16.05 5.26 -1.76
CA PRO A 282 -17.20 6.15 -1.73
C PRO A 282 -17.01 7.25 -0.67
N PHE A 283 -17.51 8.45 -0.95
CA PHE A 283 -17.76 9.44 0.08
C PHE A 283 -18.82 8.89 1.04
N LEU A 284 -18.54 8.98 2.33
CA LEU A 284 -19.47 8.63 3.40
C LEU A 284 -19.62 9.87 4.28
N PRO A 285 -20.83 10.47 4.38
CA PRO A 285 -21.04 11.62 5.23
C PRO A 285 -20.80 11.24 6.69
N HIS A 286 -20.07 12.10 7.41
CA HIS A 286 -19.84 11.96 8.84
C HIS A 286 -20.72 12.99 9.58
N PRO A 287 -21.45 12.57 10.63
CA PRO A 287 -22.28 13.47 11.44
C PRO A 287 -21.46 14.50 12.24
#